data_AF-A0A261AWB4-F1
#
_entry.id   AF-A0A261AWB4-F1
#
_cell.length_a   1.000
_cell.length_b   1.000
_cell.length_c   1.000
_cell.angle_alpha   90.00
_cell.angle_beta   90.00
_cell.angle_gamma   90.00
#
_symmetry.space_group_name_H-M   'P 1'
#
loop_
_entity.id
_entity.type
_entity.pdbx_description
1 polymer ?
#
loop_
_entity_poly.entity_id
_entity_poly.type
_entity_poly.pdbx_seq_one_letter_code
_entity_poly.pdbx_strand_id
1 'polypeptide(L)'
;MSEYRITGTIAKYKTYYQPQFMSPANKANFDVWYEENKNKEFDFDKEILRYCEDDVRILVKSVVKYIEISAQTFNNWNPIVQTCTLAGFVMFIMKHEHFDKEVVGYIPENGFRSLALKYLQWLNEKNPDLKIQHSLICCNYMM
;
A
#
# COMPACT_ATOMS: atom_id res chain seq x y z
N MET A 1 -26.71 9.47 -27.86
CA MET A 1 -25.39 8.82 -27.70
C MET A 1 -25.47 7.52 -28.49
N SER A 2 -24.59 7.34 -29.47
CA SER A 2 -24.73 6.32 -30.51
C SER A 2 -24.79 4.89 -29.95
N GLU A 3 -25.75 4.11 -30.45
CA GLU A 3 -26.08 2.72 -30.11
C GLU A 3 -25.03 1.70 -30.63
N TYR A 4 -23.74 1.92 -30.42
CA TYR A 4 -22.72 0.93 -30.75
C TYR A 4 -22.54 -0.04 -29.60
N ARG A 5 -23.37 -1.10 -29.60
CA ARG A 5 -23.23 -2.24 -28.68
C ARG A 5 -22.16 -3.19 -29.20
N ILE A 6 -21.15 -3.50 -28.39
CA ILE A 6 -20.09 -4.43 -28.79
C ILE A 6 -20.57 -5.86 -28.46
N THR A 7 -21.33 -6.43 -29.40
CA THR A 7 -21.82 -7.81 -29.31
C THR A 7 -21.11 -8.69 -30.33
N GLY A 8 -20.74 -9.90 -29.93
CA GLY A 8 -20.10 -10.88 -30.80
C GLY A 8 -20.11 -12.27 -30.18
N THR A 9 -19.25 -13.16 -30.65
CA THR A 9 -18.93 -14.40 -29.92
C THR A 9 -17.67 -14.18 -29.09
N ILE A 10 -17.41 -15.10 -28.15
CA ILE A 10 -16.12 -15.20 -27.48
C ILE A 10 -14.97 -15.11 -28.50
N ALA A 11 -13.85 -14.48 -28.09
CA ALA A 11 -12.76 -14.14 -28.99
C ALA A 11 -12.32 -15.34 -29.84
N LYS A 12 -12.44 -15.18 -31.16
CA LYS A 12 -12.32 -16.23 -32.18
C LYS A 12 -10.98 -16.97 -32.17
N TYR A 13 -9.91 -16.27 -31.79
CA TYR A 13 -8.57 -16.82 -31.75
C TYR A 13 -8.14 -17.05 -30.32
N LYS A 14 -7.84 -18.31 -30.02
CA LYS A 14 -7.36 -18.78 -28.72
C LYS A 14 -6.11 -18.03 -28.23
N THR A 15 -5.31 -17.50 -29.16
CA THR A 15 -4.11 -16.70 -28.88
C THR A 15 -4.40 -15.40 -28.12
N TYR A 16 -5.61 -14.83 -28.21
CA TYR A 16 -5.99 -13.64 -27.43
C TYR A 16 -6.02 -13.88 -25.93
N TYR A 17 -6.17 -15.14 -25.50
CA TYR A 17 -6.13 -15.54 -24.09
C TYR A 17 -4.71 -15.90 -23.62
N GLN A 18 -3.73 -15.80 -24.51
CA GLN A 18 -2.32 -16.08 -24.24
C GLN A 18 -2.05 -17.43 -23.53
N PRO A 19 -2.61 -18.56 -24.02
CA PRO A 19 -2.47 -19.88 -23.38
C PRO A 19 -1.03 -20.36 -23.27
N GLN A 20 -0.09 -19.77 -24.03
CA GLN A 20 1.34 -20.07 -23.94
C GLN A 20 1.97 -19.66 -22.61
N PHE A 21 1.36 -18.72 -21.87
CA PHE A 21 1.84 -18.29 -20.55
C PHE A 21 1.11 -18.98 -19.39
N MET A 22 0.14 -19.84 -19.68
CA MET A 22 -0.56 -20.63 -18.66
C MET A 22 0.30 -21.82 -18.22
N SER A 23 0.19 -22.20 -16.95
CA SER A 23 0.72 -23.50 -16.49
C SER A 23 0.05 -24.65 -17.26
N PRO A 24 0.68 -25.83 -17.39
CA PRO A 24 0.10 -26.96 -18.11
C PRO A 24 -1.31 -27.34 -17.62
N ALA A 25 -1.54 -27.28 -16.30
CA ALA A 25 -2.84 -27.57 -15.70
C ALA A 25 -3.90 -26.51 -16.05
N ASN A 26 -3.55 -25.21 -15.93
CA ASN A 26 -4.47 -24.13 -16.27
C ASN A 26 -4.78 -24.11 -17.76
N LYS A 27 -3.79 -24.41 -18.60
CA LYS A 27 -3.96 -24.52 -20.04
C LYS A 27 -4.93 -25.64 -20.39
N ALA A 28 -4.81 -26.82 -19.79
CA ALA A 28 -5.73 -27.93 -20.02
C ALA A 28 -7.18 -27.56 -19.66
N ASN A 29 -7.39 -26.93 -18.50
CA ASN A 29 -8.72 -26.45 -18.09
C ASN A 29 -9.26 -25.37 -19.03
N PHE A 30 -8.41 -24.42 -19.43
CA PHE A 30 -8.77 -23.39 -20.39
C PHE A 30 -9.11 -23.97 -21.76
N ASP A 31 -8.40 -25.00 -22.20
CA ASP A 31 -8.64 -25.65 -23.49
C ASP A 31 -10.05 -26.26 -23.55
N VAL A 32 -10.47 -26.95 -22.48
CA VAL A 32 -11.84 -27.48 -22.34
C VAL A 32 -12.86 -26.35 -22.36
N TRP A 33 -12.67 -25.34 -21.50
CA TRP A 33 -13.57 -24.19 -21.43
C TRP A 33 -13.69 -23.47 -22.78
N TYR A 34 -12.58 -23.26 -23.48
CA TYR A 34 -12.58 -22.56 -24.76
C TYR A 34 -13.40 -23.31 -25.81
N GLU A 35 -13.21 -24.63 -25.93
CA GLU A 35 -13.98 -25.44 -26.88
C GLU A 35 -15.49 -25.40 -26.60
N GLU A 36 -15.88 -25.39 -25.32
CA GLU A 36 -17.28 -25.31 -24.89
C GLU A 36 -17.91 -23.92 -25.09
N ASN A 37 -17.11 -22.85 -25.10
CA ASN A 37 -17.62 -21.48 -25.02
C ASN A 37 -17.28 -20.60 -26.24
N LYS A 38 -16.37 -21.01 -27.13
CA LYS A 38 -15.91 -20.21 -28.30
C LYS A 38 -17.03 -19.72 -29.23
N ASN A 39 -18.15 -20.43 -29.29
CA ASN A 39 -19.30 -20.10 -30.15
C ASN A 39 -20.45 -19.42 -29.39
N LYS A 40 -20.31 -19.22 -28.07
CA LYS A 40 -21.33 -18.55 -27.27
C LYS A 40 -21.30 -17.05 -27.54
N GLU A 41 -22.48 -16.45 -27.46
CA GLU A 41 -22.65 -15.00 -27.54
C GLU A 41 -21.93 -14.33 -26.36
N PHE A 42 -21.31 -13.20 -26.66
CA PHE A 42 -20.57 -12.35 -25.74
C PHE A 42 -21.03 -10.90 -25.95
N ASP A 43 -21.68 -10.35 -24.93
CA ASP A 43 -22.13 -8.96 -24.87
C ASP A 43 -21.13 -8.20 -24.00
N PHE A 44 -20.16 -7.53 -24.63
CA PHE A 44 -19.07 -6.90 -23.90
C PHE A 44 -19.56 -5.88 -22.88
N ASP A 45 -20.60 -5.11 -23.21
CA ASP A 45 -21.13 -4.06 -22.34
C ASP A 45 -21.71 -4.65 -21.05
N LYS A 46 -22.37 -5.82 -21.13
CA LYS A 46 -22.85 -6.54 -19.93
C LYS A 46 -21.69 -7.14 -19.14
N GLU A 47 -20.74 -7.75 -19.83
CA GLU A 47 -19.64 -8.50 -19.20
C GLU A 47 -18.67 -7.56 -18.49
N ILE A 48 -18.31 -6.42 -19.09
CA ILE A 48 -17.43 -5.43 -18.48
C ILE A 48 -18.10 -4.74 -17.29
N LEU A 49 -19.39 -4.42 -17.39
CA LEU A 49 -20.13 -3.82 -16.29
C LEU A 49 -20.17 -4.77 -15.09
N ARG A 50 -20.56 -6.03 -15.31
CA ARG A 50 -20.60 -7.06 -14.26
C ARG A 50 -19.22 -7.26 -13.63
N TYR A 51 -18.17 -7.33 -14.45
CA TYR A 51 -16.80 -7.44 -13.96
C TYR A 51 -16.42 -6.27 -13.05
N CYS A 52 -16.66 -5.03 -13.48
CA CYS A 52 -16.34 -3.85 -12.68
C CYS A 52 -17.13 -3.80 -11.37
N GLU A 53 -18.42 -4.15 -11.39
CA GLU A 53 -19.25 -4.22 -10.18
C GLU A 53 -18.73 -5.28 -9.19
N ASP A 54 -18.37 -6.46 -9.71
CA ASP A 54 -17.85 -7.56 -8.92
C ASP A 54 -16.49 -7.22 -8.29
N ASP A 55 -15.58 -6.59 -9.05
CA ASP A 55 -14.26 -6.15 -8.59
C ASP A 55 -14.40 -5.13 -7.45
N VAL A 56 -15.21 -4.08 -7.65
CA VAL A 56 -15.45 -3.06 -6.61
C VAL A 56 -16.07 -3.71 -5.38
N ARG A 57 -17.03 -4.62 -5.54
CA ARG A 57 -17.65 -5.33 -4.43
C ARG A 57 -16.66 -6.18 -3.64
N ILE A 58 -15.74 -6.88 -4.31
CA ILE A 58 -14.69 -7.67 -3.65
C ILE A 58 -13.73 -6.76 -2.88
N LEU A 59 -13.31 -5.64 -3.48
CA LEU A 59 -12.43 -4.67 -2.83
C LEU A 59 -13.09 -4.08 -1.58
N VAL A 60 -14.36 -3.68 -1.67
CA VAL A 60 -15.11 -3.14 -0.53
C VAL A 60 -15.23 -4.17 0.59
N LYS A 61 -15.65 -5.41 0.27
CA LYS A 61 -15.74 -6.49 1.26
C LYS A 61 -14.39 -6.76 1.94
N SER A 62 -13.30 -6.71 1.18
CA SER A 62 -11.96 -6.93 1.70
C SER A 62 -11.53 -5.82 2.66
N VAL A 63 -11.80 -4.56 2.31
CA VAL A 63 -11.48 -3.40 3.18
C VAL A 63 -12.33 -3.42 4.45
N VAL A 64 -13.64 -3.69 4.35
CA VAL A 64 -14.51 -3.85 5.53
C VAL A 64 -13.97 -4.95 6.44
N LYS A 65 -13.61 -6.10 5.87
CA LYS A 65 -13.07 -7.21 6.67
C LYS A 65 -11.74 -6.87 7.32
N TYR A 66 -10.86 -6.15 6.62
CA TYR A 66 -9.61 -5.68 7.16
C TYR A 66 -9.83 -4.72 8.36
N ILE A 67 -10.76 -3.78 8.25
CA ILE A 67 -11.12 -2.88 9.37
C ILE A 67 -11.67 -3.67 10.56
N GLU A 68 -12.57 -4.63 10.34
CA GLU A 68 -13.11 -5.49 11.40
C GLU A 68 -12.02 -6.24 12.15
N ILE A 69 -11.13 -6.92 11.41
CA ILE A 69 -10.04 -7.71 11.99
C ILE A 69 -9.10 -6.80 12.79
N SER A 70 -8.72 -5.65 12.22
CA SER A 70 -7.84 -4.71 12.90
C SER A 70 -8.45 -4.18 14.19
N ALA A 71 -9.74 -3.81 14.16
CA ALA A 71 -10.44 -3.33 15.35
C ALA A 71 -10.55 -4.42 16.44
N GLN A 72 -10.83 -5.66 16.05
CA GLN A 72 -10.94 -6.80 16.98
C GLN A 72 -9.59 -7.20 17.59
N THR A 73 -8.50 -7.00 16.85
CA THR A 73 -7.16 -7.47 17.24
C THR A 73 -6.34 -6.40 17.97
N PHE A 74 -6.48 -5.13 17.57
CA PHE A 74 -5.59 -4.05 17.98
C PHE A 74 -6.38 -2.88 18.55
N ASN A 75 -6.67 -2.92 19.84
CA ASN A 75 -7.31 -1.87 20.65
C ASN A 75 -8.36 -0.98 19.92
N ASN A 76 -9.20 -1.59 19.07
CA ASN A 76 -10.20 -0.91 18.26
C ASN A 76 -9.66 0.15 17.27
N TRP A 77 -8.40 0.04 16.85
CA TRP A 77 -7.81 0.93 15.85
C TRP A 77 -8.33 0.69 14.45
N ASN A 78 -8.69 1.78 13.76
CA ASN A 78 -9.05 1.73 12.35
C ASN A 78 -7.79 1.89 11.49
N PRO A 79 -7.45 0.88 10.65
CA PRO A 79 -6.24 0.93 9.86
C PRO A 79 -6.24 2.06 8.84
N ILE A 80 -7.38 2.38 8.23
CA ILE A 80 -7.50 3.38 7.18
C ILE A 80 -7.35 4.81 7.71
N VAL A 81 -7.78 5.06 8.95
CA VAL A 81 -7.70 6.40 9.57
C VAL A 81 -6.26 6.75 9.92
N GLN A 82 -5.48 5.79 10.41
CA GLN A 82 -4.11 6.05 10.83
C GLN A 82 -3.15 6.08 9.65
N THR A 83 -3.35 5.22 8.65
CA THR A 83 -2.48 5.12 7.49
C THR A 83 -3.09 4.26 6.38
N CYS A 84 -2.96 4.69 5.13
CA CYS A 84 -3.54 3.97 4.00
C CYS A 84 -2.77 2.69 3.61
N THR A 85 -1.70 2.32 4.31
CA THR A 85 -0.86 1.15 3.97
C THR A 85 -0.78 0.15 5.12
N LEU A 86 -0.75 -1.15 4.79
CA LEU A 86 -0.59 -2.20 5.78
C LEU A 86 0.71 -2.05 6.60
N ALA A 87 1.83 -1.77 5.94
CA ALA A 87 3.12 -1.60 6.61
C ALA A 87 3.11 -0.39 7.57
N GLY A 88 2.48 0.71 7.16
CA GLY A 88 2.27 1.87 8.03
C GLY A 88 1.45 1.49 9.25
N PHE A 89 0.40 0.68 9.07
CA PHE A 89 -0.51 0.33 10.16
C PHE A 89 0.18 -0.59 11.16
N VAL A 90 0.93 -1.58 10.68
CA VAL A 90 1.76 -2.43 11.55
C VAL A 90 2.75 -1.58 12.35
N MET A 91 3.43 -0.62 11.72
CA MET A 91 4.34 0.29 12.43
C MET A 91 3.61 1.14 13.48
N PHE A 92 2.40 1.61 13.18
CA PHE A 92 1.55 2.32 14.12
C PHE A 92 1.22 1.44 15.34
N ILE A 93 0.75 0.20 15.13
CA ILE A 93 0.45 -0.74 16.21
C ILE A 93 1.69 -1.04 17.06
N MET A 94 2.83 -1.32 16.42
CA MET A 94 4.08 -1.57 17.15
C MET A 94 4.44 -0.40 18.08
N LYS A 95 4.32 0.85 17.62
CA LYS A 95 4.61 2.04 18.41
C LYS A 95 3.62 2.28 19.55
N HIS A 96 2.35 1.99 19.34
CA HIS A 96 1.28 2.36 20.27
C HIS A 96 0.87 1.26 21.24
N GLU A 97 1.12 -0.01 20.91
CA GLU A 97 0.70 -1.16 21.74
C GLU A 97 1.86 -2.05 22.21
N HIS A 98 3.00 -2.07 21.51
CA HIS A 98 4.05 -3.06 21.79
C HIS A 98 5.39 -2.49 22.23
N PHE A 99 5.76 -1.29 21.78
CA PHE A 99 7.02 -0.68 22.18
C PHE A 99 6.88 0.05 23.51
N ASP A 100 7.77 -0.30 24.44
CA ASP A 100 7.96 0.47 25.66
C ASP A 100 8.59 1.83 25.36
N LYS A 101 8.48 2.75 26.32
CA LYS A 101 9.16 4.04 26.26
C LYS A 101 10.66 3.81 26.03
N GLU A 102 11.26 4.67 25.21
CA GLU A 102 12.70 4.69 24.90
C GLU A 102 13.22 3.54 24.02
N VAL A 103 12.36 2.62 23.56
CA VAL A 103 12.74 1.52 22.64
C VAL A 103 12.90 2.02 21.19
N VAL A 104 12.14 3.04 20.80
CA VAL A 104 12.18 3.60 19.43
C VAL A 104 12.48 5.09 19.46
N GLY A 105 13.56 5.48 18.80
CA GLY A 105 13.86 6.88 18.52
C GLY A 105 12.85 7.46 17.54
N TYR A 106 12.11 8.48 17.97
CA TYR A 106 11.31 9.30 17.05
C TYR A 106 12.26 10.19 16.25
N ILE A 107 12.20 10.15 14.92
CA ILE A 107 12.89 11.13 14.06
C ILE A 107 11.78 11.89 13.33
N PRO A 108 11.64 13.21 13.54
CA PRO A 108 10.64 14.00 12.82
C PRO A 108 10.93 14.00 11.32
N GLU A 109 9.91 14.22 10.49
CA GLU A 109 10.02 14.15 9.01
C GLU A 109 11.12 15.06 8.42
N ASN A 110 11.39 16.20 9.06
CA ASN A 110 12.46 17.13 8.66
C ASN A 110 13.82 16.86 9.34
N GLY A 111 13.94 15.73 10.03
CA GLY A 111 15.04 15.41 10.91
C GLY A 111 15.19 16.40 12.07
N PHE A 112 16.20 16.17 12.90
CA PHE A 112 16.47 17.03 14.05
C PHE A 112 17.36 18.23 13.72
N ARG A 113 17.45 18.69 12.46
CA ARG A 113 18.52 19.63 12.05
C ARG A 113 18.66 20.84 12.98
N SER A 114 17.54 21.48 13.34
CA SER A 114 17.54 22.63 14.26
C SER A 114 17.56 22.23 15.74
N LEU A 115 16.85 21.16 16.12
CA LEU A 115 16.76 20.71 17.52
C LEU A 115 18.07 20.08 18.01
N ALA A 116 18.73 19.27 17.19
CA ALA A 116 20.03 18.68 17.46
C ALA A 116 21.09 19.78 17.64
N LEU A 117 21.11 20.80 16.78
CA LEU A 117 22.02 21.93 16.95
C LEU A 117 21.78 22.68 18.27
N LYS A 118 20.51 22.96 18.62
CA LYS A 118 20.16 23.57 19.90
C LYS A 118 20.52 22.69 21.11
N TYR A 119 20.36 21.37 20.98
CA TYR A 119 20.72 20.41 22.01
C TYR A 119 22.23 20.35 22.22
N LEU A 120 23.03 20.34 21.15
CA LEU A 120 24.48 20.41 21.22
C LEU A 120 24.97 21.72 21.84
N GLN A 121 24.32 22.86 21.51
CA GLN A 121 24.59 24.14 22.16
C GLN A 121 24.31 24.09 23.67
N TRP A 122 23.14 23.57 24.06
CA TRP A 122 22.78 23.41 25.47
C TRP A 122 23.75 22.48 26.24
N LEU A 123 24.20 21.39 25.63
CA LEU A 123 25.21 20.51 26.23
C LEU A 123 26.54 21.21 26.43
N ASN A 124 26.99 22.03 25.47
CA ASN A 124 28.21 22.81 25.57
C ASN A 124 28.14 23.89 26.67
N GLU A 125 26.96 24.50 26.87
CA GLU A 125 26.70 25.40 28.00
C GLU A 125 26.72 24.67 29.35
N LYS A 126 26.18 23.44 29.41
CA LYS A 126 26.12 22.64 30.65
C LYS A 126 27.46 22.06 31.05
N ASN A 127 28.30 21.71 30.10
CA ASN A 127 29.64 21.18 30.35
C ASN A 127 30.64 21.70 29.29
N PRO A 128 31.32 22.82 29.58
CA PRO A 128 32.27 23.45 28.66
C PRO A 128 33.48 22.58 28.29
N ASP A 129 33.80 21.56 29.10
CA ASP A 129 34.94 20.67 28.86
C ASP A 129 34.71 19.70 27.69
N LEU A 130 33.45 19.52 27.27
CA LEU A 130 33.08 18.63 26.16
C LEU A 130 33.56 19.13 24.78
N LYS A 131 33.90 20.43 24.64
CA LYS A 131 34.44 21.07 23.42
C LYS A 131 33.77 20.61 22.12
N ILE A 132 32.44 20.60 22.09
CA ILE A 132 31.67 20.04 20.97
C ILE A 132 31.74 20.99 19.76
N GLN A 133 32.25 20.51 18.62
CA GLN A 133 32.25 21.27 17.37
C GLN A 133 30.98 21.00 16.56
N HIS A 134 30.28 22.07 16.17
CA HIS A 134 29.11 22.00 15.28
C HIS A 134 29.09 23.20 14.32
N SER A 135 28.26 23.11 13.26
CA SER A 135 28.25 24.09 12.16
C SER A 135 28.06 25.54 12.61
N LEU A 136 27.25 25.79 13.65
CA LEU A 136 27.04 27.14 14.20
C LEU A 136 28.25 27.72 14.95
N ILE A 137 29.18 26.91 15.48
CA ILE A 137 30.43 27.38 16.10
C ILE A 137 31.50 27.65 15.04
N CYS A 138 31.58 26.81 13.99
CA CYS A 138 32.56 26.98 12.90
C CYS A 138 32.37 28.27 12.09
N CYS A 139 31.15 28.82 12.00
CA CYS A 139 30.90 30.06 11.27
C CYS A 139 31.38 31.34 11.98
N ASN A 140 31.65 31.31 13.29
CA ASN A 140 32.20 32.48 14.00
C ASN A 140 33.72 32.64 13.84
N TYR A 141 34.39 31.70 13.16
CA TYR A 141 35.82 31.75 12.86
C TYR A 141 36.13 32.02 11.38
N MET A 142 35.11 32.34 10.57
CA MET A 142 35.26 32.61 9.13
C MET A 142 34.52 33.91 8.72
N MET A 143 34.64 34.96 9.56
CA MET A 143 34.47 36.37 9.19
C MET A 143 35.48 37.20 9.97
#